data_AF-A0A1J7BGQ2-F1
#
_entry.id   AF-A0A1J7BGQ2-F1
#
_cell.length_a   1.000
_cell.length_b   1.000
_cell.length_c   1.000
_cell.angle_alpha   90.00
_cell.angle_beta   90.00
_cell.angle_gamma   90.00
#
_symmetry.space_group_name_H-M   'P 1'
#
loop_
_entity.id
_entity.type
_entity.pdbx_description
1 polymer ?
#
loop_
_entity_poly.entity_id
_entity_poly.type
_entity_poly.pdbx_seq_one_letter_code
_entity_poly.pdbx_strand_id
1 'polypeptide(L)'
;MQNLGTNVLYLAIPDVDGPSDAELDAIEAESPVILADVALLDAMLPLLVRAPSELDIRRIRRANARALTARRDLANRRAAGPVGGAA
;
A
#
# COMPACT_ATOMS: atom_id res chain seq x y z
N MET A 1 -10.95 47.65 11.19
CA MET A 1 -10.53 46.55 10.31
C MET A 1 -10.48 45.29 11.16
N GLN A 2 -11.44 44.38 11.01
CA GLN A 2 -11.45 43.13 11.77
C GLN A 2 -10.42 42.18 11.18
N ASN A 3 -9.49 41.74 12.02
CA ASN A 3 -8.46 40.77 11.67
C ASN A 3 -9.13 39.40 11.53
N LEU A 4 -9.31 38.94 10.29
CA LEU A 4 -9.76 37.58 9.98
C LEU A 4 -8.61 36.63 10.29
N GLY A 5 -8.44 36.33 11.58
CA GLY A 5 -7.60 35.23 12.03
C GLY A 5 -8.14 33.94 11.43
N THR A 6 -7.31 33.26 10.65
CA THR A 6 -7.56 31.95 10.06
C THR A 6 -8.06 30.99 11.15
N ASN A 7 -9.37 30.76 11.16
CA ASN A 7 -9.97 29.76 12.04
C ASN A 7 -9.74 28.40 11.35
N VAL A 8 -8.58 27.80 11.61
CA VAL A 8 -8.34 26.40 11.26
C VAL A 8 -9.26 25.59 12.18
N LEU A 9 -10.41 25.18 11.65
CA LEU A 9 -11.27 24.19 12.28
C LEU A 9 -10.49 22.88 12.35
N TYR A 10 -9.76 22.67 13.46
CA TYR A 10 -9.30 21.33 13.82
C TYR A 10 -10.56 20.57 14.23
N LEU A 11 -11.12 19.79 13.30
CA LEU A 11 -12.14 18.81 13.64
C LEU A 11 -11.55 17.97 14.76
N ALA A 12 -12.17 18.00 15.94
CA ALA A 12 -11.77 17.14 17.05
C ALA A 12 -11.93 15.70 16.59
N ILE A 13 -10.84 15.13 16.08
CA ILE A 13 -10.72 13.70 15.88
C ILE A 13 -10.79 13.17 17.33
N PRO A 14 -11.81 12.36 17.70
CA PRO A 14 -11.81 11.71 19.00
C PRO A 14 -10.47 11.00 19.19
N ASP A 15 -10.07 10.75 20.44
CA ASP A 15 -8.87 9.96 20.72
C ASP A 15 -9.03 8.63 19.96
N VAL A 16 -8.41 8.56 18.79
CA VAL A 16 -8.39 7.35 17.98
C VAL A 16 -7.33 6.54 18.69
N ASP A 17 -7.78 5.67 19.59
CA ASP A 17 -6.98 4.50 19.92
C ASP A 17 -6.45 3.99 18.59
N GLY A 18 -5.12 4.01 18.45
CA GLY A 18 -4.46 3.62 17.21
C GLY A 18 -4.79 2.17 16.86
N PRO A 19 -4.35 1.68 15.70
CA PRO A 19 -4.57 0.28 15.35
C PRO A 19 -4.07 -0.63 16.48
N SER A 20 -4.87 -1.63 16.82
CA SER A 20 -4.46 -2.69 17.74
C SER A 20 -3.26 -3.45 17.19
N ASP A 21 -2.52 -4.16 18.06
CA ASP A 21 -1.37 -4.96 17.63
C ASP A 21 -1.74 -5.97 16.53
N ALA A 22 -2.92 -6.59 16.63
CA ALA A 22 -3.43 -7.52 15.63
C ALA A 22 -3.72 -6.85 14.28
N GLU A 23 -4.19 -5.59 14.29
CA GLU A 23 -4.39 -4.81 13.07
C GLU A 23 -3.06 -4.35 12.47
N LEU A 24 -2.08 -3.99 13.30
CA LEU A 24 -0.72 -3.69 12.85
C LEU A 24 -0.05 -4.91 12.21
N ASP A 25 -0.20 -6.09 12.81
CA ASP A 25 0.29 -7.35 12.26
C ASP A 25 -0.40 -7.69 10.93
N ALA A 26 -1.71 -7.44 10.82
CA ALA A 26 -2.44 -7.62 9.57
C ALA A 26 -1.94 -6.68 8.46
N ILE A 27 -1.67 -5.41 8.80
CA ILE A 27 -1.08 -4.44 7.88
C ILE A 27 0.31 -4.90 7.44
N GLU A 28 1.16 -5.34 8.38
CA GLU A 28 2.51 -5.81 8.05
C GLU A 28 2.48 -7.06 7.18
N ALA A 29 1.51 -7.96 7.38
CA ALA A 29 1.31 -9.11 6.51
C ALA A 29 0.91 -8.71 5.07
N GLU A 30 0.29 -7.53 4.89
CA GLU A 30 -0.12 -6.94 3.61
C GLU A 30 0.95 -6.04 2.98
N SER A 31 1.89 -5.49 3.77
CA SER A 31 2.98 -4.60 3.33
C SER A 31 3.68 -5.06 2.04
N PRO A 32 4.01 -6.36 1.83
CA PRO A 32 4.64 -6.80 0.58
C PRO A 32 3.79 -6.55 -0.68
N VAL A 33 2.46 -6.67 -0.58
CA VAL A 33 1.54 -6.40 -1.70
C VAL A 33 1.47 -4.90 -1.95
N ILE A 34 1.32 -4.11 -0.89
CA ILE A 34 1.24 -2.65 -0.97
C ILE A 34 2.49 -2.08 -1.64
N LEU A 35 3.68 -2.50 -1.21
CA LEU A 35 4.94 -2.05 -1.79
C LEU A 35 5.11 -2.48 -3.25
N ALA A 36 4.65 -3.68 -3.63
CA ALA A 36 4.71 -4.14 -5.01
C ALA A 36 3.76 -3.32 -5.91
N ASP A 37 2.57 -2.97 -5.41
CA ASP A 37 1.62 -2.12 -6.11
C ASP A 37 2.12 -0.67 -6.23
N VAL A 38 2.73 -0.12 -5.18
CA VAL A 38 3.41 1.19 -5.24
C VAL A 38 4.51 1.19 -6.30
N ALA A 39 5.36 0.16 -6.35
CA ALA A 39 6.41 0.07 -7.36
C ALA A 39 5.86 -0.03 -8.80
N LEU A 40 4.68 -0.62 -8.99
CA LEU A 40 3.98 -0.61 -10.28
C LEU A 40 3.46 0.79 -10.62
N LEU A 41 2.85 1.47 -9.66
CA LEU A 41 2.39 2.85 -9.83
C LEU A 41 3.56 3.79 -10.12
N ASP A 42 4.69 3.67 -9.44
CA ASP A 42 5.90 4.45 -9.70
C ASP A 42 6.45 4.22 -11.11
N ALA A 43 6.31 3.01 -11.66
CA ALA A 43 6.69 2.72 -13.03
C ALA A 43 5.73 3.34 -14.06
N MET A 44 4.45 3.53 -13.69
CA MET A 44 3.41 4.09 -14.56
C MET A 44 3.31 5.61 -14.47
N LEU A 45 3.56 6.19 -13.29
CA LEU A 45 3.37 7.61 -12.99
C LEU A 45 4.05 8.54 -14.00
N PRO A 46 5.29 8.28 -14.47
CA PRO A 46 5.92 9.16 -15.44
C PRO A 46 5.21 9.17 -16.80
N LEU A 47 4.43 8.14 -17.14
CA LEU A 47 3.72 8.03 -18.41
C LEU A 47 2.49 8.93 -18.49
N LEU A 48 2.08 9.54 -17.38
CA LEU A 48 1.02 10.56 -17.38
C LEU A 48 1.46 11.85 -18.07
N VAL A 49 2.77 12.08 -18.20
CA VAL A 49 3.33 13.33 -18.72
C VAL A 49 4.23 13.15 -19.96
N ARG A 50 4.46 11.91 -20.40
CA ARG A 50 5.24 11.61 -21.62
C ARG A 50 4.85 10.29 -22.27
N ALA A 51 5.19 10.13 -23.54
CA ALA A 51 5.08 8.84 -24.22
C ALA A 51 6.03 7.78 -23.60
N PRO A 52 5.61 6.51 -23.55
CA PRO A 52 6.42 5.43 -22.97
C PRO A 52 7.64 5.08 -23.84
N SER A 53 8.78 4.87 -23.19
CA SER A 53 9.96 4.24 -23.79
C SER A 53 9.90 2.71 -23.67
N GLU A 54 10.72 1.99 -24.44
CA GLU A 54 10.87 0.54 -24.27
C GLU A 54 11.29 0.14 -22.85
N LEU A 55 12.13 0.94 -22.20
CA LEU A 55 12.56 0.69 -20.83
C LEU A 55 11.40 0.82 -19.85
N ASP A 56 10.53 1.82 -20.04
CA ASP A 56 9.32 1.99 -19.22
C ASP A 56 8.41 0.77 -19.35
N ILE A 57 8.20 0.27 -20.58
CA ILE A 57 7.40 -0.95 -20.83
C ILE A 57 7.99 -2.15 -20.07
N ARG A 58 9.31 -2.34 -20.13
CA ARG A 58 9.98 -3.45 -19.42
C ARG A 58 9.87 -3.31 -17.90
N ARG A 59 9.97 -2.08 -17.37
CA ARG A 59 9.81 -1.78 -15.94
C ARG A 59 8.40 -2.10 -15.46
N ILE A 60 7.37 -1.66 -16.20
CA ILE A 60 5.96 -1.94 -15.89
C ILE A 60 5.70 -3.44 -15.91
N ARG A 61 6.17 -4.17 -16.92
CA ARG A 61 5.99 -5.64 -16.97
C ARG A 61 6.61 -6.34 -15.76
N ARG A 62 7.82 -5.91 -15.35
CA ARG A 62 8.50 -6.48 -14.19
C ARG A 62 7.78 -6.14 -12.88
N ALA A 63 7.34 -4.90 -12.72
CA ALA A 63 6.62 -4.46 -11.53
C ALA A 63 5.25 -5.17 -11.42
N ASN A 64 4.53 -5.31 -12.52
CA ASN A 64 3.26 -6.04 -12.56
C ASN A 64 3.46 -7.53 -12.21
N ALA A 65 4.51 -8.18 -12.74
CA ALA A 65 4.83 -9.56 -12.36
C ALA A 65 5.08 -9.69 -10.85
N ARG A 66 5.81 -8.74 -10.23
CA ARG A 66 6.04 -8.72 -8.78
C ARG A 66 4.74 -8.53 -7.98
N ALA A 67 3.88 -7.61 -8.41
CA ALA A 67 2.58 -7.38 -7.78
C ALA A 67 1.70 -8.64 -7.79
N LEU A 68 1.64 -9.33 -8.95
CA LEU A 68 0.89 -10.59 -9.06
C LEU A 68 1.47 -11.69 -8.17
N THR A 69 2.80 -11.81 -8.09
CA THR A 69 3.45 -12.76 -7.16
C THR A 69 3.11 -12.44 -5.71
N ALA A 70 3.25 -11.18 -5.28
CA ALA A 70 2.95 -10.79 -3.90
C ALA A 70 1.49 -11.06 -3.51
N ARG A 71 0.54 -10.75 -4.41
CA ARG A 71 -0.89 -11.02 -4.21
C ARG A 71 -1.18 -12.51 -4.11
N ARG A 72 -0.55 -13.32 -4.97
CA ARG A 72 -0.63 -14.79 -4.89
C ARG A 72 -0.12 -15.29 -3.54
N ASP A 73 1.02 -14.79 -3.08
CA ASP A 73 1.62 -15.23 -1.82
C ASP A 73 0.74 -14.85 -0.62
N LEU A 74 0.18 -13.63 -0.59
CA LEU A 74 -0.77 -13.21 0.44
C LEU A 74 -2.04 -14.08 0.43
N ALA A 75 -2.61 -14.35 -0.75
CA ALA A 75 -3.77 -15.21 -0.88
C ALA A 75 -3.49 -16.63 -0.37
N ASN A 76 -2.32 -17.19 -0.69
CA ASN A 76 -1.90 -18.50 -0.20
C ASN A 76 -1.72 -18.51 1.33
N ARG A 77 -1.13 -17.46 1.92
CA ARG A 77 -1.00 -17.33 3.39
C ARG A 77 -2.37 -17.29 4.07
N ARG A 78 -3.32 -16.51 3.54
CA ARG A 78 -4.69 -16.43 4.08
C ARG A 78 -5.43 -17.77 3.96
N ALA A 79 -5.22 -18.52 2.88
CA ALA A 79 -5.86 -19.82 2.66
C ALA A 79 -5.30 -20.94 3.55
N ALA A 80 -4.01 -20.86 3.93
CA ALA A 80 -3.36 -21.88 4.76
C ALA A 80 -3.84 -21.88 6.23
N GLY A 81 -4.49 -20.81 6.70
CA GLY A 81 -4.83 -20.63 8.12
C GLY A 81 -3.59 -20.56 9.04
N PRO A 82 -3.76 -20.37 10.36
CA PRO A 82 -2.65 -20.52 11.29
C PRO A 82 -2.19 -21.97 11.22
N VAL A 83 -0.97 -22.21 10.75
CA VAL A 83 -0.34 -23.52 10.85
C VAL A 83 -0.19 -23.80 12.34
N GLY A 84 -1.04 -24.66 12.88
CA GLY A 84 -1.00 -25.07 14.28
C GLY A 84 0.42 -25.55 14.60
N GLY A 85 1.09 -24.81 15.49
CA GLY A 85 2.38 -25.20 16.01
C GLY A 85 2.26 -26.57 16.64
N ALA A 86 3.05 -27.51 16.13
CA ALA A 86 3.26 -28.80 16.75
C ALA A 86 3.75 -28.57 18.21
N ALA A 87 2.96 -29.07 19.15
CA ALA A 87 3.35 -29.35 20.53
C ALA A 87 3.29 -30.86 20.73
#